data_AF-A0A971DMQ0-F1
#
_entry.id   AF-A0A971DMQ0-F1
#
_cell.length_a   1.000
_cell.length_b   1.000
_cell.length_c   1.000
_cell.angle_alpha   90.00
_cell.angle_beta   90.00
_cell.angle_gamma   90.00
#
_symmetry.space_group_name_H-M   'P 1'
#
loop_
_entity.id
_entity.type
_entity.pdbx_description
1 polymer ?
#
loop_
_entity_poly.entity_id
_entity_poly.type
_entity_poly.pdbx_seq_one_letter_code
_entity_poly.pdbx_strand_id
1 'polypeptide(L)'
;MKNAVFSVIFWFIAVGCTMAQNLNATVSVNSSQIQGNRQLFNTLEEQLRIFINDGKWTDTHPPAHGKIDCSFTLVVNEMSSPSSFKGELQVQARRPVPGASYKTPLLNYREPSFLFDYMEYQSLEFNPDNIPNNLVATIAFYVYLILGLDYDSTSPLGGTDCFRQMQIIASNVQSKNWSGWEAFGSERSKYAIAVAFNEPVFEDYRRMWYDYHRAGLDEMAANREKGRQKVVTSLPVISSIYDRRSNSVLVTLFGNAKLDELVNVVTDMPVHEKRAAYETLRNIYPTQTAALERLQRTNR
;
A
#
# COMPACT_ATOMS: atom_id res chain seq x y z
N MET A 1 -12.87 61.02 22.65
CA MET A 1 -12.87 60.52 21.26
C MET A 1 -11.44 60.31 20.83
N LYS A 2 -11.20 59.18 20.13
CA LYS A 2 -9.94 58.74 19.51
C LYS A 2 -8.97 58.04 20.49
N ASN A 3 -8.55 56.83 20.10
CA ASN A 3 -7.39 56.06 20.61
C ASN A 3 -7.64 54.77 21.41
N ALA A 4 -8.73 54.03 21.15
CA ALA A 4 -8.85 52.65 21.70
C ALA A 4 -9.57 51.65 20.79
N VAL A 5 -9.55 51.84 19.46
CA VAL A 5 -10.29 50.96 18.53
C VAL A 5 -9.39 50.29 17.47
N PHE A 6 -8.11 50.63 17.38
CA PHE A 6 -7.29 50.19 16.23
C PHE A 6 -6.34 49.01 16.47
N SER A 7 -6.41 48.31 17.61
CA SER A 7 -5.40 47.28 17.94
C SER A 7 -5.93 45.87 18.22
N VAL A 8 -7.20 45.57 17.90
CA VAL A 8 -7.79 44.24 18.16
C VAL A 8 -8.08 43.46 16.86
N ILE A 9 -7.81 44.02 15.68
CA ILE A 9 -8.18 43.40 14.37
C ILE A 9 -6.99 42.76 13.63
N PHE A 10 -5.84 42.55 14.28
CA PHE A 10 -4.69 41.91 13.61
C PHE A 10 -4.09 40.71 14.36
N TRP A 11 -4.98 39.89 14.92
CA TRP A 11 -4.63 38.51 15.25
C TRP A 11 -5.74 37.56 14.80
N PHE A 12 -6.21 37.78 13.56
CA PHE A 12 -6.75 36.67 12.79
C PHE A 12 -5.57 35.76 12.48
N ILE A 13 -5.47 34.76 13.34
CA ILE A 13 -4.71 33.53 13.19
C ILE A 13 -4.76 33.16 11.70
N ALA A 14 -3.65 33.41 11.00
CA ALA A 14 -3.35 32.68 9.79
C ALA A 14 -3.09 31.23 10.25
N VAL A 15 -4.17 30.49 10.49
CA VAL A 15 -4.15 29.04 10.35
C VAL A 15 -3.93 28.87 8.86
N GLY A 16 -2.67 28.95 8.44
CA GLY A 16 -2.28 28.34 7.19
C GLY A 16 -2.74 26.90 7.34
N CYS A 17 -3.80 26.53 6.62
CA CYS A 17 -4.04 25.14 6.27
C CYS A 17 -2.78 24.72 5.53
N THR A 18 -1.80 24.21 6.27
CA THR A 18 -0.72 23.47 5.65
C THR A 18 -1.42 22.31 4.96
N MET A 19 -1.33 22.27 3.64
CA MET A 19 -1.74 21.11 2.88
C MET A 19 -0.86 19.98 3.37
N ALA A 20 -1.38 19.21 4.31
CA ALA A 20 -0.65 18.12 4.90
C ALA A 20 -0.56 17.05 3.81
N GLN A 21 0.66 16.80 3.34
CA GLN A 21 0.95 15.73 2.39
C GLN A 21 0.57 14.40 3.04
N ASN A 22 -0.16 13.55 2.30
CA ASN A 22 -0.69 12.29 2.82
C ASN A 22 0.41 11.23 3.04
N LEU A 23 1.55 11.37 2.35
CA LEU A 23 2.63 10.38 2.31
C LEU A 23 3.94 10.95 2.86
N ASN A 24 4.71 10.05 3.47
CA ASN A 24 6.12 10.21 3.79
C ASN A 24 6.88 9.09 3.06
N ALA A 25 7.15 9.31 1.77
CA ALA A 25 7.76 8.34 0.89
C ALA A 25 9.29 8.48 0.84
N THR A 26 9.99 7.39 1.14
CA THR A 26 11.40 7.25 0.78
C THR A 26 11.52 6.56 -0.58
N VAL A 27 12.42 7.05 -1.43
CA VAL A 27 12.69 6.45 -2.73
C VAL A 27 14.15 6.05 -2.77
N SER A 28 14.45 4.88 -3.31
CA SER A 28 15.82 4.43 -3.57
C SER A 28 15.92 3.81 -4.96
N VAL A 29 16.88 4.25 -5.75
CA VAL A 29 17.17 3.70 -7.08
C VAL A 29 18.54 3.04 -7.06
N ASN A 30 18.56 1.70 -7.08
CA ASN A 30 19.78 0.91 -7.14
C ASN A 30 20.10 0.53 -8.58
N SER A 31 21.13 1.15 -9.14
CA SER A 31 21.63 0.85 -10.49
C SER A 31 22.99 0.14 -10.49
N SER A 32 23.33 -0.56 -9.41
CA SER A 32 24.68 -1.17 -9.25
C SER A 32 24.98 -2.30 -10.24
N GLN A 33 23.95 -2.91 -10.83
CA GLN A 33 24.09 -4.02 -11.79
C GLN A 33 24.37 -3.56 -13.22
N ILE A 34 24.22 -2.26 -13.53
CA ILE A 34 24.41 -1.72 -14.88
C ILE A 34 25.60 -0.74 -14.91
N GLN A 35 26.38 -0.80 -15.98
CA GLN A 35 27.42 0.19 -16.25
C GLN A 35 26.78 1.40 -16.93
N GLY A 36 26.99 2.62 -16.41
CA GLY A 36 26.37 3.81 -17.00
C GLY A 36 26.42 5.06 -16.12
N ASN A 37 25.68 6.08 -16.57
CA ASN A 37 25.63 7.39 -15.93
C ASN A 37 24.86 7.33 -14.60
N ARG A 38 25.60 7.29 -13.48
CA ARG A 38 25.02 7.33 -12.12
C ARG A 38 24.19 8.59 -11.86
N GLN A 39 24.50 9.70 -12.54
CA GLN A 39 23.76 10.95 -12.37
C GLN A 39 22.30 10.80 -12.82
N LEU A 40 22.05 10.05 -13.90
CA LEU A 40 20.68 9.79 -14.38
C LEU A 40 19.82 9.16 -13.28
N PHE A 41 20.33 8.14 -12.58
CA PHE A 41 19.58 7.45 -11.53
C PHE A 41 19.45 8.28 -10.25
N ASN A 42 20.45 9.09 -9.90
CA ASN A 42 20.32 10.05 -8.81
C ASN A 42 19.21 11.08 -9.09
N THR A 43 19.13 11.59 -10.32
CA THR A 43 18.04 12.51 -10.70
C THR A 43 16.70 11.80 -10.73
N LEU A 44 16.62 10.55 -11.21
CA LEU A 44 15.39 9.74 -11.18
C LEU A 44 14.89 9.54 -9.74
N GLU A 45 15.78 9.20 -8.81
CA GLU A 45 15.44 9.03 -7.39
C GLU A 45 14.82 10.31 -6.81
N GLU A 46 15.44 11.46 -7.05
CA GLU A 46 14.95 12.75 -6.60
C GLU A 46 13.60 13.11 -7.24
N GLN A 47 13.46 12.92 -8.57
CA GLN A 47 12.21 13.20 -9.28
C GLN A 47 11.07 12.31 -8.80
N LEU A 48 11.31 11.02 -8.56
CA LEU A 48 10.32 10.12 -7.99
C LEU A 48 9.94 10.52 -6.56
N ARG A 49 10.91 10.95 -5.74
CA ARG A 49 10.65 11.42 -4.38
C ARG A 49 9.75 12.66 -4.38
N ILE A 50 10.04 13.64 -5.24
CA ILE A 50 9.23 14.85 -5.41
C ILE A 50 7.84 14.46 -5.92
N PHE A 51 7.78 13.66 -6.98
CA PHE A 51 6.53 13.22 -7.59
C PHE A 51 5.57 12.55 -6.59
N ILE A 52 6.09 11.66 -5.74
CA ILE A 52 5.27 10.95 -4.74
C ILE A 52 4.86 11.86 -3.58
N ASN A 53 5.79 12.63 -3.01
CA ASN A 53 5.54 13.40 -1.79
C ASN A 53 4.82 14.74 -2.04
N ASP A 54 5.10 15.39 -3.17
CA ASP A 54 4.53 16.69 -3.53
C ASP A 54 3.32 16.57 -4.48
N GLY A 55 3.05 15.36 -4.97
CA GLY A 55 1.88 15.04 -5.77
C GLY A 55 0.57 15.26 -5.01
N LYS A 56 -0.44 15.82 -5.70
CA LYS A 56 -1.81 15.96 -5.18
C LYS A 56 -2.63 14.74 -5.57
N TRP A 57 -2.62 13.73 -4.72
CA TRP A 57 -3.26 12.45 -5.00
C TRP A 57 -4.75 12.41 -4.69
N THR A 58 -5.18 13.07 -3.61
CA THR A 58 -6.57 13.12 -3.17
C THR A 58 -6.93 14.51 -2.67
N ASP A 59 -8.22 14.87 -2.77
CA ASP A 59 -8.77 16.13 -2.25
C ASP A 59 -9.11 16.04 -0.75
N THR A 60 -8.91 14.87 -0.15
CA THR A 60 -9.25 14.59 1.24
C THR A 60 -8.19 15.12 2.21
N HIS A 61 -8.65 15.53 3.38
CA HIS A 61 -7.80 15.94 4.50
C HIS A 61 -6.77 14.86 4.87
N PRO A 62 -5.64 15.25 5.48
CA PRO A 62 -4.62 14.30 5.92
C PRO A 62 -5.18 13.17 6.77
N PRO A 63 -4.54 11.98 6.76
CA PRO A 63 -4.93 10.88 7.62
C PRO A 63 -4.91 11.30 9.10
N ALA A 64 -5.90 10.84 9.88
CA ALA A 64 -6.05 11.20 11.28
C ALA A 64 -4.85 10.81 12.16
N HIS A 65 -4.05 9.83 11.72
CA HIS A 65 -2.89 9.27 12.39
C HIS A 65 -1.54 9.79 11.86
N GLY A 66 -1.54 10.83 11.02
CA GLY A 66 -0.34 11.43 10.43
C GLY A 66 0.02 10.84 9.06
N LYS A 67 1.18 11.25 8.51
CA LYS A 67 1.63 10.80 7.18
C LYS A 67 1.85 9.29 7.13
N ILE A 68 1.50 8.66 6.02
CA ILE A 68 1.74 7.23 5.78
C ILE A 68 3.21 7.03 5.39
N ASP A 69 3.94 6.22 6.15
CA ASP A 69 5.32 5.90 5.78
C ASP A 69 5.33 4.84 4.68
N CYS A 70 5.95 5.17 3.56
CA CYS A 70 6.10 4.24 2.45
C CYS A 70 7.50 4.31 1.86
N SER A 71 7.88 3.24 1.15
CA SER A 71 9.17 3.15 0.48
C SER A 71 9.02 2.53 -0.90
N PHE A 72 9.68 3.14 -1.89
CA PHE A 72 9.76 2.67 -3.26
C PHE A 72 11.23 2.38 -3.57
N THR A 73 11.56 1.10 -3.71
CA THR A 73 12.92 0.67 -4.06
C THR A 73 12.92 0.13 -5.48
N LEU A 74 13.59 0.83 -6.38
CA LEU A 74 13.74 0.45 -7.78
C LEU A 74 15.14 -0.13 -7.99
N VAL A 75 15.23 -1.41 -8.33
CA VAL A 75 16.49 -2.06 -8.70
C VAL A 75 16.55 -2.16 -10.21
N VAL A 76 17.49 -1.45 -10.83
CA VAL A 76 17.70 -1.44 -12.28
C VAL A 76 18.66 -2.57 -12.65
N ASN A 77 18.17 -3.54 -13.40
CA ASN A 77 18.89 -4.76 -13.73
C ASN A 77 19.45 -4.74 -15.17
N GLU A 78 18.70 -4.17 -16.10
CA GLU A 78 19.08 -4.14 -17.52
C GLU A 78 18.79 -2.76 -18.13
N MET A 79 19.62 -2.40 -19.11
CA MET A 79 19.48 -1.19 -19.91
C MET A 79 19.33 -1.60 -21.38
N SER A 80 18.11 -1.49 -21.91
CA SER A 80 17.80 -1.88 -23.30
C SER A 80 18.15 -0.77 -24.29
N SER A 81 18.08 0.49 -23.86
CA SER A 81 18.47 1.68 -24.64
C SER A 81 18.99 2.77 -23.70
N PRO A 82 19.58 3.89 -24.22
CA PRO A 82 19.97 5.05 -23.41
C PRO A 82 18.92 5.58 -22.44
N SER A 83 17.63 5.40 -22.75
CA SER A 83 16.51 5.89 -21.93
C SER A 83 15.54 4.79 -21.50
N SER A 84 15.78 3.53 -21.84
CA SER A 84 14.86 2.40 -21.58
C SER A 84 15.52 1.37 -20.69
N PHE A 85 14.85 1.08 -19.57
CA PHE A 85 15.39 0.28 -18.49
C PHE A 85 14.42 -0.83 -18.10
N LYS A 86 14.99 -1.92 -17.59
CA LYS A 86 14.24 -3.00 -16.98
C LYS A 86 14.78 -3.25 -15.58
N GLY A 87 13.87 -3.40 -14.65
CA GLY A 87 14.21 -3.58 -13.26
C GLY A 87 13.13 -4.29 -12.49
N GLU A 88 13.25 -4.18 -11.18
CA GLU A 88 12.31 -4.65 -10.20
C GLU A 88 11.91 -3.48 -9.31
N LEU A 89 10.62 -3.38 -9.01
CA LEU A 89 10.09 -2.39 -8.08
C LEU A 89 9.58 -3.09 -6.82
N GLN A 90 10.07 -2.66 -5.66
CA GLN A 90 9.55 -3.04 -4.37
C GLN A 90 8.83 -1.85 -3.75
N VAL A 91 7.58 -2.07 -3.33
CA VAL A 91 6.74 -1.05 -2.70
C VAL A 91 6.33 -1.55 -1.32
N GLN A 92 6.59 -0.75 -0.30
CA GLN A 92 6.17 -1.04 1.06
C GLN A 92 5.46 0.16 1.68
N ALA A 93 4.46 -0.10 2.51
CA ALA A 93 3.79 0.93 3.28
C ALA A 93 3.45 0.42 4.67
N ARG A 94 3.46 1.32 5.65
CA ARG A 94 3.13 1.05 7.04
C ARG A 94 2.44 2.24 7.66
N ARG A 95 1.54 1.98 8.60
CA ARG A 95 0.91 3.01 9.42
C ARG A 95 1.25 2.81 10.90
N PRO A 96 1.29 3.88 11.70
CA PRO A 96 1.34 3.75 13.15
C PRO A 96 0.08 3.06 13.69
N VAL A 97 0.24 2.30 14.78
CA VAL A 97 -0.87 1.80 15.59
C VAL A 97 -1.03 2.74 16.78
N PRO A 98 -2.15 3.47 16.92
CA PRO A 98 -2.38 4.38 18.03
C PRO A 98 -2.20 3.68 19.39
N GLY A 99 -1.44 4.29 20.29
CA GLY A 99 -1.16 3.72 21.62
C GLY A 99 -0.10 2.62 21.64
N ALA A 100 0.50 2.26 20.51
CA ALA A 100 1.61 1.31 20.44
C ALA A 100 2.89 1.97 19.91
N SER A 101 4.04 1.38 20.23
CA SER A 101 5.37 1.84 19.75
C SER A 101 5.74 1.30 18.37
N TYR A 102 4.96 0.36 17.82
CA TYR A 102 5.25 -0.27 16.53
C TYR A 102 4.33 0.26 15.42
N LYS A 103 4.77 0.03 14.18
CA LYS A 103 4.00 0.32 12.96
C LYS A 103 3.55 -0.99 12.35
N THR A 104 2.32 -0.99 11.83
CA THR A 104 1.73 -2.16 11.17
C THR A 104 1.89 -2.06 9.65
N PRO A 105 2.30 -3.13 8.95
CA PRO A 105 2.46 -3.13 7.50
C PRO A 105 1.10 -3.05 6.80
N LEU A 106 0.96 -2.14 5.82
CA LEU A 106 -0.21 -2.05 4.94
C LEU A 106 0.02 -2.78 3.62
N LEU A 107 1.21 -2.63 3.05
CA LEU A 107 1.59 -3.19 1.76
C LEU A 107 3.03 -3.68 1.82
N ASN A 108 3.27 -4.83 1.20
CA ASN A 108 4.60 -5.33 0.87
C ASN A 108 4.49 -6.03 -0.49
N TYR A 109 4.86 -5.32 -1.55
CA TYR A 109 4.68 -5.78 -2.92
C TYR A 109 5.98 -5.72 -3.69
N ARG A 110 6.20 -6.74 -4.53
CA ARG A 110 7.35 -6.86 -5.41
C ARG A 110 6.85 -7.07 -6.83
N GLU A 111 7.17 -6.14 -7.71
CA GLU A 111 6.99 -6.26 -9.15
C GLU A 111 8.32 -6.69 -9.77
N PRO A 112 8.51 -7.98 -10.06
CA PRO A 112 9.80 -8.55 -10.45
C PRO A 112 10.28 -8.12 -11.85
N SER A 113 9.37 -7.61 -12.68
CA SER A 113 9.68 -7.13 -14.01
C SER A 113 8.94 -5.83 -14.26
N PHE A 114 9.69 -4.74 -14.24
CA PHE A 114 9.19 -3.39 -14.47
C PHE A 114 10.02 -2.75 -15.59
N LEU A 115 9.36 -2.49 -16.71
CA LEU A 115 9.93 -1.82 -17.87
C LEU A 115 9.56 -0.34 -17.83
N PHE A 116 10.53 0.55 -17.90
CA PHE A 116 10.26 1.98 -17.84
C PHE A 116 11.24 2.78 -18.69
N ASP A 117 10.76 3.94 -19.12
CA ASP A 117 11.58 4.92 -19.83
C ASP A 117 11.80 6.14 -18.94
N TYR A 118 13.02 6.68 -18.96
CA TYR A 118 13.37 7.91 -18.27
C TYR A 118 14.56 8.59 -18.94
N MET A 119 14.50 9.92 -19.01
CA MET A 119 15.61 10.77 -19.45
C MET A 119 16.07 11.67 -18.30
N GLU A 120 17.36 12.00 -18.27
CA GLU A 120 17.92 12.88 -17.24
C GLU A 120 17.17 14.23 -17.21
N TYR A 121 16.82 14.69 -16.00
CA TYR A 121 16.03 15.90 -15.75
C TYR A 121 14.60 15.90 -16.30
N GLN A 122 14.07 14.74 -16.70
CA GLN A 122 12.65 14.63 -17.06
C GLN A 122 11.78 14.85 -15.82
N SER A 123 10.95 15.89 -15.85
CA SER A 123 9.90 16.10 -14.84
C SER A 123 8.88 14.96 -14.89
N LEU A 124 8.45 14.50 -13.72
CA LEU A 124 7.40 13.50 -13.58
C LEU A 124 6.09 14.20 -13.20
N GLU A 125 5.11 14.15 -14.10
CA GLU A 125 3.80 14.74 -13.90
C GLU A 125 2.71 13.70 -14.16
N PHE A 126 1.73 13.65 -13.27
CA PHE A 126 0.58 12.75 -13.40
C PHE A 126 -0.64 13.55 -13.84
N ASN A 127 -1.23 13.10 -14.95
CA ASN A 127 -2.55 13.51 -15.38
C ASN A 127 -3.35 12.24 -15.69
N PRO A 128 -4.47 11.97 -14.99
CA PRO A 128 -5.25 10.76 -15.20
C PRO A 128 -5.79 10.66 -16.64
N ASP A 129 -6.07 11.77 -17.31
CA ASP A 129 -6.58 11.80 -18.69
C ASP A 129 -5.49 11.54 -19.74
N ASN A 130 -4.24 11.83 -19.40
CA ASN A 130 -3.11 11.65 -20.31
C ASN A 130 -1.84 11.24 -19.55
N ILE A 131 -1.69 9.92 -19.36
CA ILE A 131 -0.56 9.36 -18.64
C ILE A 131 0.64 9.21 -19.60
N PRO A 132 1.75 9.90 -19.36
CA PRO A 132 2.80 10.07 -20.36
C PRO A 132 3.64 8.81 -20.61
N ASN A 133 3.91 8.04 -19.56
CA ASN A 133 4.81 6.87 -19.63
C ASN A 133 4.49 5.84 -18.54
N ASN A 134 5.09 4.65 -18.67
CA ASN A 134 4.86 3.54 -17.76
C ASN A 134 5.38 3.80 -16.34
N LEU A 135 6.43 4.63 -16.20
CA LEU A 135 6.99 5.00 -14.90
C LEU A 135 5.97 5.75 -14.05
N VAL A 136 5.44 6.84 -14.59
CA VAL A 136 4.41 7.66 -13.94
C VAL A 136 3.16 6.82 -13.64
N ALA A 137 2.69 6.03 -14.61
CA ALA A 137 1.52 5.17 -14.44
C ALA A 137 1.67 4.21 -13.26
N THR A 138 2.82 3.54 -13.19
CA THR A 138 3.07 2.48 -12.21
C THR A 138 3.23 3.05 -10.81
N ILE A 139 3.96 4.15 -10.67
CA ILE A 139 4.14 4.81 -9.37
C ILE A 139 2.82 5.39 -8.87
N ALA A 140 2.06 6.08 -9.73
CA ALA A 140 0.73 6.59 -9.39
C ALA A 140 -0.23 5.48 -8.93
N PHE A 141 -0.24 4.34 -9.62
CA PHE A 141 -1.05 3.18 -9.26
C PHE A 141 -0.76 2.69 -7.84
N TYR A 142 0.52 2.50 -7.49
CA TYR A 142 0.90 2.03 -6.17
C TYR A 142 0.67 3.09 -5.08
N VAL A 143 0.79 4.38 -5.40
CA VAL A 143 0.39 5.45 -4.49
C VAL A 143 -1.11 5.34 -4.15
N TYR A 144 -1.98 5.21 -5.15
CA TYR A 144 -3.42 5.03 -4.90
C TYR A 144 -3.73 3.72 -4.15
N LEU A 145 -3.00 2.64 -4.40
CA LEU A 145 -3.15 1.40 -3.62
C LEU A 145 -2.82 1.62 -2.13
N ILE A 146 -1.71 2.31 -1.84
CA ILE A 146 -1.30 2.63 -0.46
C ILE A 146 -2.37 3.50 0.23
N LEU A 147 -2.83 4.55 -0.45
CA LEU A 147 -3.85 5.46 0.10
C LEU A 147 -5.18 4.73 0.32
N GLY A 148 -5.61 3.89 -0.62
CA GLY A 148 -6.83 3.11 -0.49
C GLY A 148 -6.78 2.16 0.70
N LEU A 149 -5.66 1.44 0.88
CA LEU A 149 -5.45 0.56 2.03
C LEU A 149 -5.41 1.32 3.35
N ASP A 150 -4.79 2.51 3.39
CA ASP A 150 -4.77 3.33 4.60
C ASP A 150 -6.18 3.84 4.95
N TYR A 151 -6.94 4.32 3.97
CA TYR A 151 -8.30 4.81 4.21
C TYR A 151 -9.25 3.68 4.64
N ASP A 152 -9.18 2.51 4.02
CA ASP A 152 -9.92 1.33 4.49
C ASP A 152 -9.52 0.91 5.90
N SER A 153 -8.27 1.15 6.31
CA SER A 153 -7.80 0.82 7.67
C SER A 153 -8.33 1.77 8.75
N THR A 154 -8.94 2.90 8.36
CA THR A 154 -9.49 3.91 9.30
C THR A 154 -11.00 4.06 9.23
N SER A 155 -11.61 3.77 8.08
CA SER A 155 -13.04 3.85 7.87
C SER A 155 -13.50 2.70 6.97
N PRO A 156 -14.64 2.05 7.25
CA PRO A 156 -15.18 1.02 6.36
C PRO A 156 -15.35 1.56 4.94
N LEU A 157 -14.68 0.91 3.98
CA LEU A 157 -14.69 1.28 2.56
C LEU A 157 -14.16 2.70 2.25
N GLY A 158 -13.38 3.30 3.15
CA GLY A 158 -12.83 4.64 2.98
C GLY A 158 -11.94 4.82 1.74
N GLY A 159 -11.29 3.76 1.27
CA GLY A 159 -10.39 3.77 0.11
C GLY A 159 -11.08 3.79 -1.26
N THR A 160 -12.40 3.87 -1.31
CA THR A 160 -13.18 3.63 -2.55
C THR A 160 -12.75 4.54 -3.69
N ASP A 161 -12.55 5.82 -3.44
CA ASP A 161 -12.12 6.75 -4.50
C ASP A 161 -10.72 6.42 -5.01
N CYS A 162 -9.81 5.98 -4.14
CA CYS A 162 -8.45 5.57 -4.53
C CYS A 162 -8.48 4.31 -5.41
N PHE A 163 -9.26 3.29 -5.03
CA PHE A 163 -9.39 2.08 -5.82
C PHE A 163 -10.07 2.34 -7.18
N ARG A 164 -11.00 3.30 -7.25
CA ARG A 164 -11.56 3.74 -8.54
C ARG A 164 -10.52 4.44 -9.40
N GLN A 165 -9.67 5.28 -8.83
CA GLN A 165 -8.55 5.90 -9.56
C GLN A 165 -7.59 4.85 -10.12
N MET A 166 -7.28 3.79 -9.35
CA MET A 166 -6.47 2.66 -9.87
C MET A 166 -7.10 2.02 -11.11
N GLN A 167 -8.42 1.82 -11.11
CA GLN A 167 -9.14 1.25 -12.25
C GLN A 167 -9.15 2.20 -13.47
N ILE A 168 -9.28 3.51 -13.24
CA ILE A 168 -9.18 4.54 -14.30
C ILE A 168 -7.78 4.50 -14.92
N ILE A 169 -6.71 4.53 -14.11
CA ILE A 169 -5.33 4.43 -14.57
C ILE A 169 -5.16 3.16 -15.42
N ALA A 170 -5.56 2.00 -14.89
CA ALA A 170 -5.41 0.73 -15.57
C ALA A 170 -6.16 0.68 -16.91
N SER A 171 -7.33 1.32 -17.00
CA SER A 171 -8.13 1.41 -18.24
C SER A 171 -7.48 2.34 -19.27
N ASN A 172 -6.99 3.50 -18.84
CA ASN A 172 -6.44 4.54 -19.73
C ASN A 172 -5.10 4.12 -20.37
N VAL A 173 -4.36 3.21 -19.74
CA VAL A 173 -3.07 2.73 -20.27
C VAL A 173 -3.18 1.42 -21.06
N GLN A 174 -4.37 0.81 -21.19
CA GLN A 174 -4.55 -0.44 -21.94
C GLN A 174 -4.00 -0.34 -23.37
N SER A 175 -4.32 0.74 -24.08
CA SER A 175 -3.89 0.92 -25.48
C SER A 175 -2.38 1.13 -25.65
N LYS A 176 -1.67 1.40 -24.55
CA LYS A 176 -0.21 1.59 -24.55
C LYS A 176 0.55 0.27 -24.65
N ASN A 177 -0.11 -0.86 -24.37
CA ASN A 177 0.49 -2.21 -24.38
C ASN A 177 1.75 -2.32 -23.51
N TRP A 178 1.79 -1.59 -22.39
CA TRP A 178 2.87 -1.72 -21.41
C TRP A 178 2.72 -3.01 -20.61
N SER A 179 3.84 -3.71 -20.39
CA SER A 179 3.85 -4.94 -19.61
C SER A 179 3.36 -4.71 -18.17
N GLY A 180 2.58 -5.65 -17.66
CA GLY A 180 2.05 -5.63 -16.29
C GLY A 180 0.74 -4.86 -16.13
N TRP A 181 0.13 -4.42 -17.23
CA TRP A 181 -1.18 -3.76 -17.28
C TRP A 181 -2.26 -4.58 -17.96
N GLU A 182 -1.96 -5.81 -18.36
CA GLU A 182 -2.86 -6.63 -19.18
C GLU A 182 -4.19 -6.90 -18.45
N ALA A 183 -5.32 -6.72 -19.14
CA ALA A 183 -6.64 -7.03 -18.60
C ALA A 183 -6.91 -8.52 -18.45
N PHE A 184 -6.19 -9.36 -19.19
CA PHE A 184 -6.36 -10.81 -19.22
C PHE A 184 -5.02 -11.53 -19.01
N GLY A 185 -5.09 -12.78 -18.54
CA GLY A 185 -3.94 -13.69 -18.44
C GLY A 185 -3.24 -13.70 -17.09
N SER A 186 -2.96 -12.55 -16.49
CA SER A 186 -2.24 -12.46 -15.21
C SER A 186 -3.11 -11.87 -14.09
N GLU A 187 -3.34 -12.65 -13.03
CA GLU A 187 -3.96 -12.17 -11.77
C GLU A 187 -3.11 -11.14 -11.02
N ARG A 188 -1.84 -11.00 -11.41
CA ARG A 188 -0.88 -10.09 -10.78
C ARG A 188 -0.70 -8.80 -11.57
N SER A 189 -1.42 -8.63 -12.69
CA SER A 189 -1.38 -7.36 -13.42
C SER A 189 -2.00 -6.26 -12.56
N LYS A 190 -1.58 -5.02 -12.81
CA LYS A 190 -2.14 -3.84 -12.14
C LYS A 190 -3.64 -3.69 -12.45
N TYR A 191 -4.08 -4.14 -13.63
CA TYR A 191 -5.51 -4.22 -13.96
C TYR A 191 -6.25 -5.21 -13.05
N ALA A 192 -5.74 -6.43 -12.88
CA ALA A 192 -6.35 -7.44 -12.01
C ALA A 192 -6.42 -6.98 -10.55
N ILE A 193 -5.36 -6.32 -10.06
CA ILE A 193 -5.35 -5.70 -8.72
C ILE A 193 -6.45 -4.65 -8.60
N ALA A 194 -6.56 -3.72 -9.55
CA ALA A 194 -7.59 -2.67 -9.51
C ALA A 194 -9.01 -3.26 -9.52
N VAL A 195 -9.26 -4.26 -10.35
CA VAL A 195 -10.56 -4.94 -10.42
C VAL A 195 -10.89 -5.61 -9.09
N ALA A 196 -9.95 -6.34 -8.49
CA ALA A 196 -10.18 -7.07 -7.25
C ALA A 196 -10.63 -6.17 -6.09
N PHE A 197 -10.15 -4.92 -6.00
CA PHE A 197 -10.57 -3.96 -4.97
C PHE A 197 -11.92 -3.27 -5.25
N ASN A 198 -12.41 -3.31 -6.49
CA ASN A 198 -13.69 -2.71 -6.89
C ASN A 198 -14.81 -3.76 -7.08
N GLU A 199 -14.48 -5.05 -7.06
CA GLU A 199 -15.44 -6.13 -7.22
C GLU A 199 -16.33 -6.30 -5.98
N PRO A 200 -17.68 -6.23 -6.11
CA PRO A 200 -18.59 -6.39 -4.98
C PRO A 200 -18.44 -7.73 -4.24
N VAL A 201 -18.06 -8.79 -4.96
CA VAL A 201 -17.84 -10.12 -4.38
C VAL A 201 -16.67 -10.17 -3.38
N PHE A 202 -15.78 -9.17 -3.42
CA PHE A 202 -14.64 -9.04 -2.51
C PHE A 202 -14.77 -7.85 -1.55
N GLU A 203 -15.94 -7.21 -1.45
CA GLU A 203 -16.15 -6.10 -0.52
C GLU A 203 -15.85 -6.49 0.94
N ASP A 204 -16.12 -7.74 1.32
CA ASP A 204 -15.81 -8.28 2.64
C ASP A 204 -14.32 -8.21 2.98
N TYR A 205 -13.42 -8.27 2.00
CA TYR A 205 -11.99 -8.04 2.20
C TYR A 205 -11.72 -6.63 2.73
N ARG A 206 -12.37 -5.63 2.14
CA ARG A 206 -12.18 -4.22 2.50
C ARG A 206 -12.77 -3.91 3.87
N ARG A 207 -13.93 -4.50 4.20
CA ARG A 207 -14.54 -4.42 5.54
C ARG A 207 -13.68 -5.12 6.59
N MET A 208 -13.15 -6.29 6.26
CA MET A 208 -12.19 -7.01 7.10
C MET A 208 -10.93 -6.17 7.34
N TRP A 209 -10.45 -5.41 6.35
CA TRP A 209 -9.28 -4.55 6.50
C TRP A 209 -9.50 -3.47 7.57
N TYR A 210 -10.68 -2.85 7.62
CA TYR A 210 -11.08 -1.96 8.70
C TYR A 210 -11.11 -2.67 10.06
N ASP A 211 -11.79 -3.82 10.13
CA ASP A 211 -11.94 -4.59 11.37
C ASP A 211 -10.60 -5.06 11.92
N TYR A 212 -9.67 -5.45 11.04
CA TYR A 212 -8.33 -5.86 11.40
C TYR A 212 -7.53 -4.71 12.02
N HIS A 213 -7.58 -3.51 11.43
CA HIS A 213 -6.78 -2.37 11.89
C HIS A 213 -7.48 -1.59 13.00
N ARG A 214 -8.62 -0.96 12.70
CA ARG A 214 -9.27 -0.01 13.61
C ARG A 214 -9.98 -0.70 14.76
N ALA A 215 -10.74 -1.78 14.47
CA ALA A 215 -11.43 -2.53 15.51
C ALA A 215 -10.55 -3.60 16.19
N GLY A 216 -9.40 -3.90 15.58
CA GLY A 216 -8.46 -4.92 16.01
C GLY A 216 -7.22 -4.32 16.64
N LEU A 217 -6.20 -4.01 15.83
CA LEU A 217 -4.91 -3.51 16.29
C LEU A 217 -4.99 -2.23 17.13
N ASP A 218 -5.75 -1.23 16.68
CA ASP A 218 -5.90 0.04 17.40
C ASP A 218 -6.64 -0.17 18.74
N GLU A 219 -7.63 -1.08 18.78
CA GLU A 219 -8.38 -1.42 19.98
C GLU A 219 -7.51 -2.14 21.02
N MET A 220 -6.46 -2.86 20.60
CA MET A 220 -5.61 -3.62 21.52
C MET A 220 -4.88 -2.74 22.55
N ALA A 221 -4.68 -1.45 22.27
CA ALA A 221 -4.12 -0.51 23.23
C ALA A 221 -5.04 -0.29 24.44
N ALA A 222 -6.36 -0.34 24.23
CA ALA A 222 -7.37 -0.20 25.27
C ALA A 222 -7.83 -1.56 25.81
N ASN A 223 -8.08 -2.53 24.93
CA ASN A 223 -8.54 -3.88 25.27
C ASN A 223 -7.92 -4.92 24.32
N ARG A 224 -6.83 -5.54 24.77
CA ARG A 224 -6.07 -6.53 24.02
C ARG A 224 -6.90 -7.74 23.59
N GLU A 225 -7.81 -8.23 24.42
CA GLU A 225 -8.61 -9.41 24.13
C GLU A 225 -9.65 -9.12 23.03
N LYS A 226 -10.39 -8.01 23.18
CA LYS A 226 -11.38 -7.58 22.18
C LYS A 226 -10.72 -7.30 20.82
N GLY A 227 -9.59 -6.58 20.80
CA GLY A 227 -8.86 -6.31 19.57
C GLY A 227 -8.34 -7.59 18.89
N ARG A 228 -7.87 -8.55 19.69
CA ARG A 228 -7.41 -9.86 19.19
C ARG A 228 -8.53 -10.65 18.52
N GLN A 229 -9.69 -10.73 19.16
CA GLN A 229 -10.85 -11.40 18.58
C GLN A 229 -11.20 -10.79 17.22
N LYS A 230 -11.11 -9.47 17.08
CA LYS A 230 -11.33 -8.79 15.80
C LYS A 230 -10.29 -9.11 14.73
N VAL A 231 -9.00 -9.11 15.06
CA VAL A 231 -7.93 -9.50 14.12
C VAL A 231 -8.15 -10.91 13.57
N VAL A 232 -8.57 -11.86 14.42
CA VAL A 232 -8.75 -13.28 14.06
C VAL A 232 -9.93 -13.48 13.09
N THR A 233 -10.92 -12.60 13.08
CA THR A 233 -12.02 -12.65 12.09
C THR A 233 -11.57 -12.49 10.65
N SER A 234 -10.31 -12.10 10.40
CA SER A 234 -9.72 -12.12 9.06
C SER A 234 -9.56 -13.51 8.47
N LEU A 235 -9.31 -14.54 9.29
CA LEU A 235 -9.11 -15.91 8.83
C LEU A 235 -10.26 -16.46 7.98
N PRO A 236 -11.53 -16.44 8.44
CA PRO A 236 -12.64 -16.93 7.62
C PRO A 236 -12.86 -16.10 6.35
N VAL A 237 -12.60 -14.80 6.37
CA VAL A 237 -12.74 -13.94 5.17
C VAL A 237 -11.69 -14.32 4.12
N ILE A 238 -10.42 -14.43 4.52
CA ILE A 238 -9.34 -14.83 3.60
C ILE A 238 -9.54 -16.27 3.11
N SER A 239 -10.01 -17.18 3.96
CA SER A 239 -10.38 -18.54 3.55
C SER A 239 -11.48 -18.53 2.49
N SER A 240 -12.56 -17.76 2.69
CA SER A 240 -13.65 -17.68 1.71
C SER A 240 -13.20 -17.14 0.35
N ILE A 241 -12.31 -16.14 0.35
CA ILE A 241 -11.74 -15.61 -0.90
C ILE A 241 -10.87 -16.67 -1.58
N TYR A 242 -10.04 -17.39 -0.82
CA TYR A 242 -9.20 -18.47 -1.34
C TYR A 242 -10.04 -19.63 -1.92
N ASP A 243 -11.10 -20.04 -1.24
CA ASP A 243 -11.98 -21.12 -1.69
C ASP A 243 -12.71 -20.74 -2.99
N ARG A 244 -13.06 -19.46 -3.15
CA ARG A 244 -13.66 -18.94 -4.39
C ARG A 244 -12.64 -18.81 -5.52
N ARG A 245 -11.44 -18.32 -5.20
CA ARG A 245 -10.37 -18.02 -6.15
C ARG A 245 -9.00 -18.18 -5.48
N SER A 246 -8.44 -19.37 -5.58
CA SER A 246 -7.18 -19.73 -4.90
C SER A 246 -5.97 -18.91 -5.35
N ASN A 247 -6.01 -18.38 -6.58
CA ASN A 247 -5.01 -17.48 -7.14
C ASN A 247 -5.35 -15.98 -6.96
N SER A 248 -6.29 -15.64 -6.08
CA SER A 248 -6.69 -14.25 -5.83
C SER A 248 -5.52 -13.38 -5.37
N VAL A 249 -5.39 -12.22 -6.00
CA VAL A 249 -4.35 -11.24 -5.64
C VAL A 249 -4.56 -10.67 -4.24
N LEU A 250 -5.79 -10.60 -3.74
CA LEU A 250 -6.10 -10.11 -2.38
C LEU A 250 -5.53 -11.05 -1.30
N VAL A 251 -5.59 -12.37 -1.53
CA VAL A 251 -4.97 -13.37 -0.65
C VAL A 251 -3.46 -13.20 -0.65
N THR A 252 -2.86 -12.99 -1.83
CA THR A 252 -1.40 -12.74 -1.94
C THR A 252 -0.98 -11.45 -1.23
N LEU A 253 -1.72 -10.35 -1.44
CA LEU A 253 -1.46 -9.06 -0.81
C LEU A 253 -1.58 -9.15 0.72
N PHE A 254 -2.62 -9.83 1.21
CA PHE A 254 -2.77 -10.08 2.64
C PHE A 254 -1.62 -10.92 3.19
N GLY A 255 -1.25 -12.02 2.52
CA GLY A 255 -0.16 -12.88 2.95
C GLY A 255 1.17 -12.12 3.10
N ASN A 256 1.52 -11.32 2.09
CA ASN A 256 2.79 -10.58 2.07
C ASN A 256 2.88 -9.48 3.14
N ALA A 257 1.75 -8.87 3.52
CA ALA A 257 1.73 -7.78 4.50
C ALA A 257 1.41 -8.28 5.92
N LYS A 258 0.43 -9.17 6.07
CA LYS A 258 -0.25 -9.44 7.35
C LYS A 258 0.01 -10.81 7.95
N LEU A 259 0.52 -11.79 7.19
CA LEU A 259 0.64 -13.15 7.71
C LEU A 259 1.51 -13.22 8.97
N ASP A 260 2.66 -12.56 8.97
CA ASP A 260 3.55 -12.54 10.15
C ASP A 260 2.91 -11.89 11.37
N GLU A 261 2.18 -10.79 11.16
CA GLU A 261 1.48 -10.06 12.22
C GLU A 261 0.32 -10.89 12.78
N LEU A 262 -0.49 -11.48 11.90
CA LEU A 262 -1.58 -12.37 12.28
C LEU A 262 -1.08 -13.58 13.08
N VAL A 263 0.00 -14.23 12.63
CA VAL A 263 0.63 -15.34 13.35
C VAL A 263 1.07 -14.92 14.75
N ASN A 264 1.69 -13.74 14.89
CA ASN A 264 2.10 -13.23 16.20
C ASN A 264 0.91 -13.00 17.12
N VAL A 265 -0.18 -12.42 16.59
CA VAL A 265 -1.42 -12.20 17.36
C VAL A 265 -2.06 -13.52 17.79
N VAL A 266 -2.08 -14.52 16.92
CA VAL A 266 -2.66 -15.85 17.20
C VAL A 266 -1.79 -16.68 18.15
N THR A 267 -0.48 -16.44 18.22
CA THR A 267 0.43 -17.24 19.06
C THR A 267 0.07 -17.18 20.55
N ASP A 268 -0.55 -16.09 21.00
CA ASP A 268 -0.98 -15.87 22.39
C ASP A 268 -2.39 -16.43 22.70
N MET A 269 -3.06 -17.08 21.74
CA MET A 269 -4.44 -17.57 21.87
C MET A 269 -4.54 -18.98 22.48
N PRO A 270 -5.73 -19.39 22.95
CA PRO A 270 -5.96 -20.77 23.39
C PRO A 270 -5.55 -21.81 22.34
N VAL A 271 -5.07 -22.96 22.82
CA VAL A 271 -4.49 -24.03 21.97
C VAL A 271 -5.44 -24.49 20.85
N HIS A 272 -6.75 -24.54 21.12
CA HIS A 272 -7.75 -24.95 20.15
C HIS A 272 -7.89 -23.94 18.99
N GLU A 273 -7.90 -22.64 19.30
CA GLU A 273 -7.96 -21.56 18.30
C GLU A 273 -6.67 -21.49 17.49
N LYS A 274 -5.50 -21.66 18.14
CA LYS A 274 -4.21 -21.77 17.45
C LYS A 274 -4.19 -22.90 16.43
N ARG A 275 -4.75 -24.07 16.78
CA ARG A 275 -4.81 -25.23 15.88
C ARG A 275 -5.70 -24.96 14.68
N ALA A 276 -6.90 -24.41 14.89
CA ALA A 276 -7.81 -24.06 13.81
C ALA A 276 -7.20 -23.01 12.86
N ALA A 277 -6.53 -21.99 13.42
CA ALA A 277 -5.81 -20.98 12.64
C ALA A 277 -4.64 -21.59 11.85
N TYR A 278 -3.86 -22.48 12.46
CA TYR A 278 -2.77 -23.19 11.78
C TYR A 278 -3.28 -24.01 10.59
N GLU A 279 -4.35 -24.78 10.76
CA GLU A 279 -4.94 -25.59 9.68
C GLU A 279 -5.42 -24.71 8.52
N THR A 280 -6.10 -23.60 8.83
CA THR A 280 -6.58 -22.62 7.84
C THR A 280 -5.40 -21.98 7.09
N LEU A 281 -4.43 -21.44 7.82
CA LEU A 281 -3.29 -20.74 7.22
C LEU A 281 -2.36 -21.68 6.44
N ARG A 282 -2.23 -22.95 6.85
CA ARG A 282 -1.46 -23.96 6.11
C ARG A 282 -2.12 -24.30 4.78
N ASN A 283 -3.45 -24.34 4.73
CA ASN A 283 -4.19 -24.57 3.48
C ASN A 283 -3.98 -23.43 2.48
N ILE A 284 -3.99 -22.18 2.97
CA ILE A 284 -3.93 -20.98 2.14
C ILE A 284 -2.48 -20.60 1.77
N TYR A 285 -1.54 -20.75 2.70
CA TYR A 285 -0.13 -20.34 2.55
C TYR A 285 0.85 -21.50 2.81
N PRO A 286 0.78 -22.60 2.05
CA PRO A 286 1.56 -23.81 2.31
C PRO A 286 3.08 -23.60 2.26
N THR A 287 3.55 -22.58 1.55
CA THR A 287 4.98 -22.25 1.40
C THR A 287 5.54 -21.36 2.52
N GLN A 288 4.69 -20.82 3.40
CA GLN A 288 5.09 -19.87 4.45
C GLN A 288 5.49 -20.59 5.75
N THR A 289 6.30 -21.65 5.63
CA THR A 289 6.61 -22.59 6.72
C THR A 289 7.20 -21.91 7.95
N ALA A 290 8.15 -20.98 7.77
CA ALA A 290 8.79 -20.26 8.86
C ALA A 290 7.78 -19.48 9.72
N ALA A 291 6.76 -18.88 9.10
CA ALA A 291 5.70 -18.22 9.84
C ALA A 291 4.82 -19.24 10.57
N LEU A 292 4.37 -20.28 9.88
CA LEU A 292 3.42 -21.27 10.41
C LEU A 292 3.98 -22.13 11.55
N GLU A 293 5.29 -22.43 11.54
CA GLU A 293 5.96 -23.18 12.61
C GLU A 293 5.86 -22.49 13.97
N ARG A 294 5.75 -21.15 14.02
CA ARG A 294 5.55 -20.42 15.28
C ARG A 294 4.24 -20.78 15.97
N LEU A 295 3.19 -21.11 15.22
CA LEU A 295 1.91 -21.51 15.79
C LEU A 295 1.95 -22.90 16.43
N GLN A 296 2.89 -23.76 16.01
CA GLN A 296 3.07 -25.10 16.57
C GLN A 296 3.88 -25.10 17.87
N ARG A 297 4.61 -24.03 18.15
CA ARG A 297 5.38 -23.91 19.40
C ARG A 297 4.40 -23.69 20.56
N THR A 298 4.42 -24.60 21.52
CA THR A 298 3.78 -24.40 22.82
C THR A 298 4.62 -23.39 23.59
N ASN A 299 4.00 -22.29 24.05
CA ASN A 299 4.67 -21.37 24.97
C ASN A 299 5.08 -22.20 26.20
N ARG A 300 6.39 -22.29 26.45
CA ARG A 300 6.94 -22.92 27.66
C ARG A 300 6.69 -22.04 28.87
#